data_AF-A0A1V9Z6F7-F1
#
_entry.id   AF-A0A1V9Z6F7-F1
#
_cell.length_a   1.000
_cell.length_b   1.000
_cell.length_c   1.000
_cell.angle_alpha   90.00
_cell.angle_beta   90.00
_cell.angle_gamma   90.00
#
_symmetry.space_group_name_H-M   'P 1'
#
loop_
_entity.id
_entity.type
_entity.pdbx_description
1 polymer ?
#
loop_
_entity_poly.entity_id
_entity_poly.type
_entity_poly.pdbx_seq_one_letter_code
_entity_poly.pdbx_strand_id
1 'polypeptide(L)'
;MSIEVGLFKRECILRKAVGVCALVASAAAVPFKDEVAGKVGGGVACMVLYFSIMDISYSYNVKRFTAVVGAIALLCAALWLAASPVLPTCSSETCAAAYISVVFLFATCMLQTVALRFVSPAMPSPTSEDAFARIRAEAILRFQLRLDVAFAGIFTLAAIVMSSLTANATAFVVAAFLQALQTAGTYVVLQNVRQRSSRIEATYIEST
;
A
#
# COMPACT_ATOMS: atom_id res chain seq x y z
N MET A 1 -12.28 -19.92 14.27
CA MET A 1 -11.25 -20.02 13.20
C MET A 1 -11.25 -18.85 12.21
N SER A 2 -12.29 -17.99 12.15
CA SER A 2 -12.51 -17.01 11.06
C SER A 2 -12.16 -15.54 11.34
N ILE A 3 -12.07 -15.12 12.60
CA ILE A 3 -12.05 -13.68 12.95
C ILE A 3 -10.69 -13.02 12.67
N GLU A 4 -9.58 -13.62 13.09
CA GLU A 4 -8.23 -13.07 12.89
C GLU A 4 -7.83 -12.99 11.40
N VAL A 5 -8.12 -14.05 10.64
CA VAL A 5 -7.87 -14.09 9.19
C VAL A 5 -8.75 -13.07 8.46
N GLY A 6 -10.00 -12.89 8.90
CA GLY A 6 -10.89 -11.88 8.36
C GLY A 6 -10.41 -10.46 8.61
N LEU A 7 -9.86 -10.20 9.80
CA LEU A 7 -9.31 -8.90 10.17
C LEU A 7 -8.05 -8.57 9.35
N PHE A 8 -7.13 -9.54 9.19
CA PHE A 8 -5.95 -9.38 8.33
C PHE A 8 -6.32 -9.11 6.86
N LYS A 9 -7.28 -9.86 6.31
CA LYS A 9 -7.75 -9.63 4.93
C LYS A 9 -8.31 -8.23 4.75
N ARG A 10 -9.11 -7.75 5.71
CA ARG A 10 -9.66 -6.38 5.70
C ARG A 10 -8.56 -5.32 5.78
N GLU A 11 -7.57 -5.54 6.64
CA GLU A 11 -6.41 -4.66 6.74
C GLU A 11 -5.65 -4.58 5.41
N CYS A 12 -5.30 -5.72 4.82
CA CYS A 12 -4.61 -5.75 3.52
C CYS A 12 -5.40 -5.03 2.44
N ILE A 13 -6.71 -5.28 2.32
CA ILE A 13 -7.56 -4.60 1.33
C ILE A 13 -7.54 -3.09 1.55
N LEU A 14 -7.74 -2.64 2.80
CA LEU A 14 -7.77 -1.21 3.12
C LEU A 14 -6.44 -0.52 2.83
N ARG A 15 -5.32 -1.15 3.17
CA ARG A 15 -3.99 -0.59 2.90
C ARG A 15 -3.68 -0.52 1.42
N LYS A 16 -4.10 -1.52 0.66
CA LYS A 16 -4.00 -1.51 -0.79
C LYS A 16 -4.91 -0.43 -1.40
N ALA A 17 -6.11 -0.22 -0.87
CA ALA A 17 -6.97 0.91 -1.26
C ALA A 17 -6.32 2.27 -0.96
N VAL A 18 -5.68 2.44 0.21
CA VAL A 18 -4.84 3.62 0.53
C VAL A 18 -3.76 3.81 -0.54
N GLY A 19 -3.09 2.73 -0.96
CA GLY A 19 -2.09 2.77 -2.03
C GLY A 19 -2.66 3.27 -3.36
N VAL A 20 -3.81 2.76 -3.81
CA VAL A 20 -4.43 3.25 -5.05
C VAL A 20 -4.81 4.72 -4.94
N CYS A 21 -5.43 5.13 -3.83
CA CYS A 21 -5.83 6.53 -3.66
C CYS A 21 -4.63 7.47 -3.61
N ALA A 22 -3.55 7.06 -2.94
CA ALA A 22 -2.30 7.80 -2.89
C ALA A 22 -1.62 7.89 -4.27
N LEU A 23 -1.69 6.82 -5.08
CA LEU A 23 -1.19 6.81 -6.46
C LEU A 23 -1.93 7.84 -7.32
N VAL A 24 -3.26 7.86 -7.25
CA VAL A 24 -4.09 8.82 -7.98
C VAL A 24 -3.84 10.25 -7.52
N ALA A 25 -3.77 10.49 -6.21
CA ALA A 25 -3.45 11.80 -5.65
C ALA A 25 -2.08 12.32 -6.14
N SER A 26 -1.08 11.42 -6.16
CA SER A 26 0.27 11.73 -6.64
C SER A 26 0.30 12.03 -8.13
N ALA A 27 -0.39 11.22 -8.95
CA ALA A 27 -0.51 11.45 -10.40
C ALA A 27 -1.22 12.77 -10.72
N ALA A 28 -2.30 13.08 -10.01
CA ALA A 28 -3.06 14.31 -10.18
C ALA A 28 -2.29 15.57 -9.72
N ALA A 29 -1.27 15.42 -8.87
CA ALA A 29 -0.41 16.53 -8.44
C ALA A 29 0.72 16.86 -9.44
N VAL A 30 0.98 16.00 -10.43
CA VAL A 30 2.08 16.16 -11.40
C VAL A 30 2.01 17.46 -12.22
N PRO A 31 0.83 17.93 -12.68
CA PRO A 31 0.73 19.23 -13.37
C PRO A 31 1.17 20.42 -12.52
N PHE A 32 1.16 20.28 -11.19
CA PHE A 32 1.48 21.33 -10.22
C PHE A 32 2.87 21.17 -9.60
N LYS A 33 3.73 20.37 -10.22
CA LYS A 33 5.07 20.06 -9.69
C LYS A 33 5.95 21.29 -9.49
N ASP A 34 5.65 22.41 -10.14
CA ASP A 34 6.47 23.63 -10.05
C ASP A 34 6.02 24.52 -8.88
N GLU A 35 4.78 24.36 -8.43
CA GLU A 35 4.22 25.09 -7.28
C GLU A 35 4.47 24.34 -5.97
N VAL A 36 4.72 25.08 -4.90
CA VAL A 36 5.04 24.52 -3.58
C VAL A 36 3.89 23.62 -3.07
N ALA A 37 2.64 24.03 -3.29
CA ALA A 37 1.48 23.25 -2.86
C ALA A 37 1.38 21.90 -3.57
N GLY A 38 1.61 21.86 -4.88
CA GLY A 38 1.64 20.62 -5.67
C GLY A 38 2.78 19.69 -5.27
N LYS A 39 3.98 20.24 -5.01
CA LYS A 39 5.13 19.46 -4.48
C LYS A 39 4.82 18.80 -3.14
N VAL A 40 4.22 19.54 -2.22
CA VAL A 40 3.86 19.04 -0.89
C VAL A 40 2.75 17.97 -1.01
N GLY A 41 1.68 18.26 -1.74
CA GLY A 41 0.58 17.32 -1.96
C GLY A 41 1.04 16.01 -2.62
N GLY A 42 1.73 16.13 -3.77
CA GLY A 42 2.25 14.98 -4.51
C GLY A 42 3.32 14.20 -3.73
N GLY A 43 4.19 14.90 -3.00
CA GLY A 43 5.24 14.29 -2.17
C GLY A 43 4.67 13.51 -0.98
N VAL A 44 3.72 14.08 -0.25
CA VAL A 44 3.05 13.40 0.87
C VAL A 44 2.25 12.20 0.37
N ALA A 45 1.51 12.33 -0.75
CA ALA A 45 0.82 11.20 -1.37
C ALA A 45 1.81 10.08 -1.75
N CYS A 46 2.94 10.42 -2.36
CA CYS A 46 3.97 9.46 -2.76
C CYS A 46 4.61 8.75 -1.55
N MET A 47 4.84 9.47 -0.44
CA MET A 47 5.35 8.85 0.79
C MET A 47 4.36 7.83 1.37
N VAL A 48 3.08 8.18 1.42
CA VAL A 48 2.03 7.25 1.89
C VAL A 48 1.88 6.05 0.96
N LEU A 49 2.02 6.25 -0.35
CA LEU A 49 2.07 5.18 -1.34
C LEU A 49 3.17 4.17 -1.02
N TYR A 50 4.39 4.65 -0.74
CA TYR A 50 5.50 3.76 -0.40
C TYR A 50 5.28 3.01 0.92
N PHE A 51 4.72 3.67 1.93
CA PHE A 51 4.34 2.98 3.18
C PHE A 51 3.25 1.93 2.97
N SER A 52 2.31 2.15 2.05
CA SER A 52 1.30 1.16 1.66
C SER A 52 1.92 -0.05 0.94
N ILE A 53 2.96 0.17 0.13
CA ILE A 53 3.69 -0.91 -0.55
C ILE A 53 4.49 -1.76 0.46
N MET A 54 5.26 -1.15 1.37
CA MET A 54 6.25 -1.83 2.24
C MET A 54 5.68 -2.56 3.47
N ASP A 55 4.40 -2.89 3.51
CA ASP A 55 3.69 -3.25 4.75
C ASP A 55 3.97 -4.66 5.37
N ILE A 56 4.96 -5.41 4.88
CA ILE A 56 5.04 -6.85 5.24
C ILE A 56 5.59 -7.14 6.64
N SER A 57 6.27 -6.23 7.33
CA SER A 57 7.04 -6.66 8.53
C SER A 57 7.10 -5.67 9.69
N TYR A 58 6.15 -4.75 9.82
CA TYR A 58 6.18 -3.80 10.93
C TYR A 58 5.39 -4.28 12.14
N SER A 59 5.96 -4.05 13.33
CA SER A 59 5.27 -4.24 14.60
C SER A 59 3.97 -3.40 14.61
N TYR A 60 2.98 -3.88 15.36
CA TYR A 60 1.68 -3.22 15.52
C TYR A 60 1.80 -1.72 15.82
N ASN A 61 2.75 -1.35 16.69
CA ASN A 61 2.99 0.04 17.08
C ASN A 61 3.50 0.89 15.92
N VAL A 62 4.42 0.37 15.11
CA VAL A 62 4.94 1.10 13.94
C VAL A 62 3.86 1.27 12.87
N LYS A 63 3.04 0.22 12.65
CA LYS A 63 1.88 0.28 11.75
C LYS A 63 0.89 1.36 12.16
N ARG A 64 0.56 1.45 13.46
CA ARG A 64 -0.33 2.51 13.97
C ARG A 64 0.31 3.89 13.88
N PHE A 65 1.56 4.02 14.29
CA PHE A 65 2.26 5.31 14.26
C PHE A 65 2.35 5.88 12.84
N THR A 66 2.81 5.07 11.89
CA THR A 66 2.91 5.48 10.47
C THR A 66 1.55 5.83 9.87
N ALA A 67 0.49 5.10 10.22
CA ALA A 67 -0.86 5.42 9.77
C ALA A 67 -1.40 6.73 10.39
N VAL A 68 -1.17 7.00 11.69
CA VAL A 68 -1.58 8.26 12.31
C VAL A 68 -0.83 9.45 11.71
N VAL A 69 0.50 9.36 11.63
CA VAL A 69 1.33 10.42 11.05
C VAL A 69 0.99 10.64 9.57
N GLY A 70 0.80 9.56 8.81
CA GLY A 70 0.36 9.61 7.41
C GLY A 70 -0.99 10.31 7.24
N ALA A 71 -1.98 9.98 8.07
CA ALA A 71 -3.30 10.61 8.04
C ALA A 71 -3.23 12.12 8.34
N ILE A 72 -2.47 12.52 9.37
CA ILE A 72 -2.28 13.94 9.70
C ILE A 72 -1.58 14.67 8.55
N ALA A 73 -0.51 14.09 8.00
CA ALA A 73 0.23 14.68 6.89
C ALA A 73 -0.64 14.85 5.64
N LEU A 74 -1.45 13.84 5.30
CA LEU A 74 -2.40 13.90 4.19
C LEU A 74 -3.46 14.97 4.39
N LEU A 75 -4.00 15.09 5.61
CA LEU A 75 -4.98 16.11 5.94
C LEU A 75 -4.39 17.52 5.80
N CYS A 76 -3.19 17.75 6.35
CA CYS A 76 -2.48 19.01 6.21
C CYS A 76 -2.17 19.33 4.74
N ALA A 77 -1.72 18.34 3.96
CA ALA A 77 -1.44 18.51 2.55
C ALA A 77 -2.70 18.83 1.72
N ALA A 78 -3.81 18.16 2.01
CA ALA A 78 -5.10 18.42 1.36
C ALA A 78 -5.62 19.82 1.66
N LEU A 79 -5.57 20.25 2.93
CA LEU A 79 -5.97 21.59 3.36
C LEU A 79 -5.06 22.66 2.75
N TRP A 80 -3.75 22.41 2.72
CA TRP A 80 -2.78 23.32 2.12
C TRP A 80 -3.04 23.50 0.62
N LEU A 81 -3.24 22.40 -0.11
CA LEU A 81 -3.55 22.45 -1.55
C LEU A 81 -4.90 23.12 -1.81
N ALA A 82 -5.92 22.86 -0.97
CA ALA A 82 -7.24 23.48 -1.08
C ALA A 82 -7.23 24.99 -0.78
N ALA A 83 -6.39 25.45 0.15
CA ALA A 83 -6.22 26.87 0.49
C ALA A 83 -5.24 27.60 -0.44
N SER A 84 -4.51 26.88 -1.28
CA SER A 84 -3.49 27.46 -2.14
C SER A 84 -4.09 28.27 -3.29
N PRO A 85 -3.37 29.29 -3.80
CA PRO A 85 -3.82 30.10 -4.93
C PRO A 85 -3.83 29.35 -6.28
N VAL A 86 -3.53 28.05 -6.28
CA VAL A 86 -3.51 27.17 -7.46
C VAL A 86 -4.91 26.99 -8.06
N LEU A 87 -5.93 26.92 -7.19
CA LEU A 87 -7.34 26.75 -7.57
C LEU A 87 -7.95 27.99 -8.27
N PRO A 88 -7.66 29.23 -7.87
CA PRO A 88 -8.16 30.41 -8.58
C PRO A 88 -7.40 30.77 -9.87
N THR A 89 -6.19 30.24 -10.10
CA THR A 89 -5.35 30.60 -11.27
C THR A 89 -5.25 29.49 -12.32
N CYS A 90 -5.83 28.31 -12.07
CA CYS A 90 -5.75 27.17 -12.96
C CYS A 90 -6.65 27.30 -14.22
N SER A 91 -6.22 26.67 -15.31
CA SER A 91 -7.06 26.39 -16.49
C SER A 91 -8.04 25.25 -16.21
N SER A 92 -9.11 25.10 -17.00
CA SER A 92 -10.16 24.09 -16.73
C SER A 92 -9.63 22.66 -16.50
N GLU A 93 -8.66 22.21 -17.30
CA GLU A 93 -8.05 20.88 -17.17
C GLU A 93 -7.14 20.76 -15.95
N THR A 94 -6.37 21.81 -15.64
CA THR A 94 -5.51 21.81 -14.45
C THR A 94 -6.38 21.88 -13.19
N CYS A 95 -7.41 22.72 -13.15
CA CYS A 95 -8.35 22.76 -12.03
C CYS A 95 -8.96 21.39 -11.73
N ALA A 96 -9.35 20.62 -12.75
CA ALA A 96 -9.85 19.26 -12.56
C ALA A 96 -8.80 18.36 -11.87
N ALA A 97 -7.53 18.42 -12.30
CA ALA A 97 -6.45 17.68 -11.66
C ALA A 97 -6.21 18.12 -10.20
N ALA A 98 -6.30 19.42 -9.89
CA ALA A 98 -6.20 19.92 -8.51
C ALA A 98 -7.33 19.38 -7.63
N TYR A 99 -8.58 19.44 -8.10
CA TYR A 99 -9.72 18.88 -7.38
C TYR A 99 -9.57 17.37 -7.16
N ILE A 100 -9.17 16.62 -8.18
CA ILE A 100 -8.90 15.18 -8.06
C ILE A 100 -7.82 14.94 -7.01
N SER A 101 -6.71 15.69 -7.04
CA SER A 101 -5.64 15.54 -6.05
C SER A 101 -6.15 15.80 -4.63
N VAL A 102 -6.88 16.90 -4.39
CA VAL A 102 -7.47 17.22 -3.09
C VAL A 102 -8.42 16.13 -2.61
N VAL A 103 -9.36 15.70 -3.47
CA VAL A 103 -10.34 14.65 -3.14
C VAL A 103 -9.63 13.35 -2.76
N PHE A 104 -8.64 12.94 -3.53
CA PHE A 104 -7.92 11.70 -3.26
C PHE A 104 -6.97 11.81 -2.06
N LEU A 105 -6.42 12.97 -1.73
CA LEU A 105 -5.68 13.18 -0.47
C LEU A 105 -6.62 13.00 0.75
N PHE A 106 -7.82 13.58 0.71
CA PHE A 106 -8.83 13.37 1.75
C PHE A 106 -9.32 11.92 1.82
N ALA A 107 -9.58 11.29 0.68
CA ALA A 107 -9.98 9.88 0.62
C ALA A 107 -8.90 8.97 1.20
N THR A 108 -7.63 9.24 0.87
CA THR A 108 -6.48 8.50 1.42
C THR A 108 -6.41 8.67 2.94
N CYS A 109 -6.58 9.89 3.45
CA CYS A 109 -6.63 10.16 4.89
C CYS A 109 -7.77 9.38 5.57
N MET A 110 -8.97 9.40 5.01
CA MET A 110 -10.12 8.66 5.54
C MET A 110 -9.87 7.15 5.54
N LEU A 111 -9.36 6.59 4.44
CA LEU A 111 -9.02 5.17 4.37
C LEU A 111 -7.94 4.79 5.38
N GLN A 112 -6.96 5.66 5.61
CA GLN A 112 -5.88 5.42 6.56
C GLN A 112 -6.38 5.46 8.01
N THR A 113 -7.30 6.38 8.34
CA THR A 113 -7.96 6.39 9.66
C THR A 113 -8.89 5.19 9.87
N VAL A 114 -9.58 4.72 8.83
CA VAL A 114 -10.37 3.49 8.89
C VAL A 114 -9.45 2.27 9.06
N ALA A 115 -8.31 2.21 8.37
CA ALA A 115 -7.35 1.13 8.50
C ALA A 115 -6.81 0.99 9.94
N LEU A 116 -6.74 2.07 10.72
CA LEU A 116 -6.38 2.02 12.15
C LEU A 116 -7.30 1.13 12.98
N ARG A 117 -8.57 0.96 12.60
CA ARG A 117 -9.53 0.08 13.29
C ARG A 117 -9.31 -1.40 13.01
N PHE A 118 -8.59 -1.71 11.95
CA PHE A 118 -8.38 -3.08 11.48
C PHE A 118 -6.91 -3.50 11.55
N VAL A 119 -6.04 -2.75 12.24
CA VAL A 119 -4.63 -3.13 12.39
C VAL A 119 -4.54 -4.45 13.13
N SER A 120 -4.10 -5.50 12.43
CA SER A 120 -3.90 -6.81 13.02
C SER A 120 -2.62 -6.81 13.84
N PRO A 121 -2.56 -7.61 14.92
CA PRO A 121 -1.28 -8.02 15.49
C PRO A 121 -0.47 -8.74 14.38
N ALA A 122 0.86 -8.74 14.53
CA ALA A 122 1.80 -9.23 13.53
C ALA A 122 1.37 -10.59 12.94
N MET A 123 1.70 -10.82 11.66
CA MET A 123 1.40 -12.09 10.99
C MET A 123 1.86 -13.26 11.87
N PRO A 124 1.05 -14.33 12.03
CA PRO A 124 1.46 -15.51 12.80
C PRO A 124 2.82 -15.97 12.30
N SER A 125 3.77 -16.15 13.21
CA SER A 125 5.15 -16.40 12.79
C SER A 125 5.21 -17.63 11.88
N PRO A 126 5.80 -17.52 10.67
CA PRO A 126 6.00 -18.67 9.78
C PRO A 126 6.95 -19.71 10.39
N THR A 127 7.62 -19.39 11.50
CA THR A 127 8.48 -20.30 12.26
C THR A 127 7.77 -21.03 13.40
N SER A 128 6.48 -20.77 13.64
CA SER A 128 5.72 -21.49 14.68
C SER A 128 5.73 -23.00 14.42
N GLU A 129 5.87 -23.80 15.49
CA GLU A 129 5.80 -25.26 15.43
C GLU A 129 4.37 -25.77 15.19
N ASP A 130 3.37 -24.93 15.48
CA ASP A 130 1.95 -25.24 15.32
C ASP A 130 1.54 -25.36 13.84
N ALA A 131 1.16 -26.57 13.42
CA ALA A 131 0.63 -26.83 12.07
C ALA A 131 -0.58 -25.94 11.72
N PHE A 132 -1.48 -25.69 12.69
CA PHE A 132 -2.63 -24.81 12.51
C PHE A 132 -2.26 -23.33 12.31
N ALA A 133 -1.14 -22.86 12.86
CA ALA A 133 -0.65 -21.51 12.62
C ALA A 133 -0.06 -21.38 11.21
N ARG A 134 0.62 -22.42 10.72
CA ARG A 134 1.18 -22.46 9.36
C ARG A 134 0.12 -22.48 8.27
N ILE A 135 -0.93 -23.30 8.41
CA ILE A 135 -2.05 -23.33 7.45
C ILE A 135 -2.72 -21.95 7.37
N ARG A 136 -2.87 -21.27 8.52
CA ARG A 136 -3.40 -19.89 8.57
C ARG A 136 -2.46 -18.89 7.89
N ALA A 137 -1.17 -18.94 8.19
CA ALA A 137 -0.16 -18.09 7.55
C ALA A 137 -0.13 -18.30 6.04
N GLU A 138 -0.22 -19.54 5.57
CA GLU A 138 -0.26 -19.86 4.15
C GLU A 138 -1.51 -19.28 3.47
N ALA A 139 -2.70 -19.44 4.07
CA ALA A 139 -3.93 -18.89 3.52
C ALA A 139 -3.87 -17.35 3.40
N ILE A 140 -3.26 -16.69 4.39
CA ILE A 140 -3.03 -15.25 4.40
C ILE A 140 -2.04 -14.85 3.30
N LEU A 141 -0.88 -15.50 3.23
CA LEU A 141 0.17 -15.19 2.25
C LEU A 141 -0.29 -15.45 0.82
N ARG A 142 -1.07 -16.50 0.56
CA ARG A 142 -1.68 -16.74 -0.76
C ARG A 142 -2.64 -15.62 -1.16
N PHE A 143 -3.46 -15.14 -0.23
CA PHE A 143 -4.36 -14.02 -0.49
C PHE A 143 -3.58 -12.73 -0.76
N GLN A 144 -2.58 -12.46 0.06
CA GLN A 144 -1.72 -11.29 -0.09
C GLN A 144 -0.95 -11.31 -1.40
N LEU A 145 -0.40 -12.45 -1.81
CA LEU A 145 0.32 -12.59 -3.09
C LEU A 145 -0.59 -12.27 -4.28
N ARG A 146 -1.85 -12.73 -4.26
CA ARG A 146 -2.82 -12.42 -5.33
C ARG A 146 -3.09 -10.92 -5.42
N LEU A 147 -3.25 -10.25 -4.27
CA LEU A 147 -3.38 -8.80 -4.23
C LEU A 147 -2.10 -8.12 -4.72
N ASP A 148 -0.93 -8.56 -4.26
CA ASP A 148 0.36 -7.96 -4.64
C ASP A 148 0.62 -8.05 -6.15
N VAL A 149 0.27 -9.17 -6.79
CA VAL A 149 0.36 -9.35 -8.25
C VAL A 149 -0.59 -8.41 -8.99
N ALA A 150 -1.85 -8.31 -8.55
CA ALA A 150 -2.81 -7.38 -9.15
C ALA A 150 -2.32 -5.93 -9.04
N PHE A 151 -1.76 -5.57 -7.89
CA PHE A 151 -1.20 -4.25 -7.63
C PHE A 151 0.09 -3.98 -8.41
N ALA A 152 0.95 -4.99 -8.57
CA ALA A 152 2.11 -4.87 -9.44
C ALA A 152 1.69 -4.51 -10.87
N GLY A 153 0.66 -5.17 -11.40
CA GLY A 153 0.08 -4.83 -12.70
C GLY A 153 -0.42 -3.38 -12.78
N ILE A 154 -1.20 -2.93 -11.78
CA ILE A 154 -1.71 -1.55 -11.72
C ILE A 154 -0.57 -0.53 -11.67
N PHE A 155 0.45 -0.77 -10.85
CA PHE A 155 1.55 0.17 -10.65
C PHE A 155 2.49 0.21 -11.86
N THR A 156 2.72 -0.93 -12.51
CA THR A 156 3.45 -0.98 -13.78
C THR A 156 2.70 -0.23 -14.88
N LEU A 157 1.38 -0.43 -15.00
CA LEU A 157 0.57 0.33 -15.96
C LEU A 157 0.63 1.83 -15.68
N ALA A 158 0.48 2.24 -14.41
CA ALA A 158 0.60 3.63 -14.02
C ALA A 158 1.98 4.21 -14.35
N ALA A 159 3.06 3.46 -14.11
CA ALA A 159 4.41 3.89 -14.48
C ALA A 159 4.58 4.07 -16.00
N ILE A 160 4.05 3.16 -16.82
CA ILE A 160 4.07 3.27 -18.29
C ILE A 160 3.31 4.54 -18.73
N VAL A 161 2.07 4.71 -18.26
CA VAL A 161 1.23 5.87 -18.60
C VAL A 161 1.94 7.17 -18.19
N MET A 162 2.39 7.27 -16.95
CA MET A 162 3.03 8.50 -16.45
C MET A 162 4.35 8.81 -17.15
N SER A 163 5.10 7.79 -17.59
CA SER A 163 6.33 7.96 -18.37
C SER A 163 6.06 8.45 -19.79
N SER A 164 4.89 8.12 -20.36
CA SER A 164 4.46 8.66 -21.65
C SER A 164 3.95 10.09 -21.56
N LEU A 165 3.41 10.49 -20.41
CA LEU A 165 2.83 11.82 -20.19
C LEU A 165 3.87 12.83 -19.68
N THR A 166 4.91 12.37 -18.97
CA THR A 166 5.88 13.26 -18.31
C THR A 166 7.30 12.72 -18.31
N ALA A 167 8.27 13.60 -18.51
CA ALA A 167 9.70 13.24 -18.45
C ALA A 167 10.19 12.83 -17.06
N ASN A 168 9.47 13.19 -15.98
CA ASN A 168 9.87 12.98 -14.59
C ASN A 168 8.97 11.95 -13.88
N ALA A 169 8.76 10.78 -14.48
CA ALA A 169 7.92 9.71 -13.92
C ALA A 169 8.65 8.79 -12.92
N THR A 170 9.82 9.19 -12.42
CA THR A 170 10.70 8.36 -11.58
C THR A 170 10.00 7.81 -10.34
N ALA A 171 9.15 8.59 -9.69
CA ALA A 171 8.38 8.15 -8.52
C ALA A 171 7.46 6.96 -8.83
N PHE A 172 6.81 6.95 -10.01
CA PHE A 172 5.92 5.87 -10.42
C PHE A 172 6.70 4.61 -10.79
N VAL A 173 7.86 4.77 -11.44
CA VAL A 173 8.78 3.65 -11.74
C VAL A 173 9.29 3.02 -10.44
N VAL A 174 9.69 3.84 -9.46
CA VAL A 174 10.11 3.38 -8.14
C VAL A 174 8.96 2.67 -7.41
N ALA A 175 7.75 3.20 -7.46
CA ALA A 175 6.57 2.56 -6.86
C ALA A 175 6.31 1.17 -7.49
N ALA A 176 6.39 1.05 -8.81
CA ALA A 176 6.22 -0.23 -9.52
C ALA A 176 7.33 -1.22 -9.15
N PHE A 177 8.58 -0.75 -9.09
CA PHE A 177 9.72 -1.58 -8.69
C PHE A 177 9.58 -2.08 -7.23
N LEU A 178 9.21 -1.20 -6.29
CA LEU A 178 8.97 -1.56 -4.90
C LEU A 178 7.82 -2.56 -4.76
N GLN A 179 6.73 -2.41 -5.53
CA GLN A 179 5.62 -3.36 -5.52
C GLN A 179 6.02 -4.72 -6.11
N ALA A 180 6.90 -4.75 -7.12
CA ALA A 180 7.47 -5.99 -7.63
C ALA A 180 8.37 -6.69 -6.60
N LEU A 181 9.25 -5.93 -5.90
CA LEU A 181 10.05 -6.45 -4.80
C LEU A 181 9.19 -7.02 -3.68
N GLN A 182 8.12 -6.31 -3.32
CA GLN A 182 7.16 -6.77 -2.31
C GLN A 182 6.50 -8.09 -2.72
N THR A 183 6.08 -8.19 -3.97
CA THR A 183 5.48 -9.42 -4.54
C THR A 183 6.46 -10.59 -4.46
N ALA A 184 7.72 -10.36 -4.84
CA ALA A 184 8.78 -11.38 -4.74
C ALA A 184 9.05 -11.79 -3.28
N GLY A 185 9.09 -10.83 -2.36
CA GLY A 185 9.21 -11.08 -0.92
C GLY A 185 8.09 -11.97 -0.39
N THR A 186 6.83 -11.64 -0.68
CA THR A 186 5.65 -12.45 -0.30
C THR A 186 5.76 -13.87 -0.88
N TYR A 187 6.22 -14.00 -2.12
CA TYR A 187 6.39 -15.29 -2.78
C TYR A 187 7.45 -16.16 -2.10
N VAL A 188 8.63 -15.59 -1.77
CA VAL A 188 9.70 -16.32 -1.08
C VAL A 188 9.24 -16.80 0.30
N VAL A 189 8.55 -15.94 1.07
CA VAL A 189 8.00 -16.31 2.38
C VAL A 189 6.97 -17.44 2.25
N LEU A 190 6.09 -17.38 1.25
CA LEU A 190 5.10 -18.42 0.99
C LEU A 190 5.77 -19.77 0.65
N GLN A 191 6.82 -19.77 -0.17
CA GLN A 191 7.57 -20.98 -0.51
C GLN A 191 8.24 -21.59 0.73
N ASN A 192 8.83 -20.76 1.59
CA ASN A 192 9.44 -21.21 2.84
C ASN A 192 8.42 -21.89 3.79
N VAL A 193 7.20 -21.35 3.88
CA VAL A 193 6.12 -21.96 4.67
C VAL A 193 5.71 -23.32 4.09
N ARG A 194 5.60 -23.44 2.77
CA ARG A 194 5.23 -24.68 2.08
C ARG A 194 6.27 -25.79 2.23
N GLN A 195 7.54 -25.47 2.00
CA GLN A 195 8.64 -26.43 2.12
C GLN A 195 8.78 -26.99 3.54
N ARG A 196 8.49 -26.19 4.57
CA ARG A 196 8.46 -26.67 5.95
C ARG A 196 7.24 -27.53 6.29
N SER A 197 6.12 -27.35 5.59
CA SER A 197 4.94 -28.22 5.76
C SER A 197 5.22 -29.62 5.22
N SER A 198 5.79 -29.72 4.02
CA SER A 198 6.10 -31.01 3.38
C SER A 198 7.14 -31.83 4.15
N ARG A 199 8.06 -31.18 4.88
CA ARG A 199 9.10 -31.86 5.65
C ARG A 199 8.56 -32.54 6.91
N ILE A 200 7.51 -31.99 7.53
CA ILE A 200 6.87 -32.59 8.71
C ILE A 200 6.01 -33.78 8.30
N GLU A 201 5.28 -33.68 7.18
CA GLU A 201 4.48 -34.79 6.65
C GLU A 201 5.35 -36.02 6.33
N ALA A 202 6.57 -35.81 5.82
CA ALA A 202 7.52 -36.90 5.59
C ALA A 202 8.00 -37.58 6.88
N THR A 203 8.09 -36.86 8.00
CA THR A 203 8.57 -37.44 9.28
C THR A 203 7.52 -38.31 9.96
N TYR A 204 6.23 -38.13 9.65
CA TYR A 204 5.15 -38.95 10.21
C TYR A 204 4.90 -40.25 9.43
N ILE A 205 5.42 -40.38 8.21
CA ILE A 205 5.25 -41.59 7.37
C ILE A 205 6.35 -42.63 7.66
N GLU A 206 7.45 -42.24 8.31
CA GLU A 206 8.57 -43.14 8.62
C GLU A 206 8.44 -43.85 9.99
N SER A 207 7.32 -43.74 10.70
CA SER A 207 7.13 -44.31 12.04
C SER A 207 6.12 -45.47 12.12
N THR A 208 5.80 -46.12 11.01
CA THR A 208 4.98 -47.36 10.95
C THR A 208 5.75 -48.48 10.28
#